data_AF-K1SWJ8-F1
#
_entry.id   AF-K1SWJ8-F1
#
_cell.length_a   1.000
_cell.length_b   1.000
_cell.length_c   1.000
_cell.angle_alpha   90.00
_cell.angle_beta   90.00
_cell.angle_gamma   90.00
#
_symmetry.space_group_name_H-M   'P 1'
#
loop_
_entity.id
_entity.type
_entity.pdbx_description
1 polymer ?
#
loop_
_entity_poly.entity_id
_entity_poly.type
_entity_poly.pdbx_seq_one_letter_code
_entity_poly.pdbx_strand_id
1 'polypeptide(L)' 'MYKRTVDLHVHTDNSPDGNHSAMFICEKAELTGLRALAFCDHCEIDSFYQD' A
#
# COMPACT_ATOMS: atom_id res chain seq x y z
N MET A 1 2.81 13.69 -17.43
CA MET A 1 4.22 13.47 -17.02
C MET A 1 4.21 13.03 -15.56
N TYR A 2 4.86 11.93 -15.22
CA TYR A 2 4.94 11.46 -13.84
C TYR A 2 5.72 12.48 -12.97
N LYS A 3 5.23 12.72 -11.76
CA LYS A 3 5.87 13.55 -10.75
C LYS A 3 7.14 12.87 -10.25
N ARG A 4 8.11 13.64 -9.74
CA ARG A 4 9.30 13.09 -9.05
C ARG A 4 8.96 12.68 -7.61
N THR A 5 7.78 12.11 -7.40
CA THR A 5 7.28 11.69 -6.09
C THR A 5 7.10 10.18 -6.13
N VAL A 6 7.58 9.52 -5.09
CA VAL A 6 7.40 8.09 -4.84
C VAL A 6 6.88 7.93 -3.41
N ASP A 7 6.04 6.92 -3.20
CA ASP A 7 5.56 6.56 -1.86
C ASP A 7 6.05 5.16 -1.53
N LEU A 8 6.82 5.02 -0.45
CA LEU A 8 7.46 3.75 -0.10
C LEU A 8 6.89 3.15 1.19
N HIS A 9 5.72 3.63 1.64
CA HIS A 9 5.06 3.14 2.83
C HIS A 9 3.55 3.22 2.64
N VAL A 10 2.99 2.23 1.95
CA VAL A 10 1.55 2.15 1.68
C VAL A 10 1.00 0.82 2.15
N HIS A 11 -0.07 0.85 2.94
CA HIS A 11 -0.81 -0.35 3.33
C HIS A 11 -2.04 -0.52 2.44
N THR A 12 -2.29 -1.76 2.03
CA THR A 12 -3.53 -2.20 1.36
C THR A 12 -4.53 -2.70 2.40
N ASP A 13 -5.73 -3.05 1.95
CA ASP A 13 -6.73 -3.74 2.77
C ASP A 13 -6.31 -5.14 3.29
N ASN A 14 -5.10 -5.61 2.96
CA ASN A 14 -4.49 -6.77 3.62
C ASN A 14 -3.83 -6.44 4.98
N SER A 15 -3.79 -5.17 5.37
CA SER A 15 -3.30 -4.73 6.69
C SER A 15 -4.45 -4.31 7.61
N PRO A 16 -4.34 -4.50 8.94
CA PRO A 16 -5.37 -4.08 9.90
C PRO A 16 -5.73 -2.59 9.86
N ASP A 17 -4.79 -1.74 9.44
CA ASP A 17 -4.95 -0.28 9.34
C ASP A 17 -5.07 0.22 7.88
N GLY A 18 -5.09 -0.68 6.91
CA GLY A 18 -5.35 -0.36 5.51
C GLY A 18 -6.82 -0.51 5.14
N ASN A 19 -7.30 0.30 4.19
CA ASN A 19 -8.73 0.38 3.87
C ASN A 19 -9.06 0.05 2.40
N HIS A 20 -8.09 0.13 1.49
CA HIS A 20 -8.34 0.08 0.05
C HIS A 20 -7.52 -1.01 -0.62
N SER A 21 -8.11 -1.64 -1.64
CA SER A 21 -7.44 -2.67 -2.42
C SER A 21 -6.22 -2.14 -3.17
N ALA A 22 -5.26 -3.03 -3.41
CA ALA A 22 -4.06 -2.73 -4.20
C ALA A 22 -4.41 -2.11 -5.58
N MET A 23 -5.47 -2.61 -6.23
CA MET A 23 -5.92 -2.10 -7.54
C MET A 23 -6.40 -0.66 -7.47
N PHE A 24 -7.26 -0.32 -6.50
CA PHE A 24 -7.73 1.05 -6.33
C PHE A 24 -6.58 2.01 -6.06
N ILE A 25 -5.61 1.61 -5.24
CA ILE A 25 -4.42 2.43 -4.95
C ILE A 25 -3.60 2.66 -6.21
N CYS A 26 -3.36 1.63 -7.03
CA CYS A 26 -2.66 1.75 -8.30
C CYS A 26 -3.37 2.71 -9.28
N GLU A 27 -4.70 2.64 -9.37
CA GLU A 27 -5.50 3.58 -10.17
C GLU A 27 -5.34 5.03 -9.69
N LYS A 28 -5.34 5.26 -8.38
CA LYS A 28 -5.10 6.60 -7.81
C LYS A 28 -3.67 7.07 -8.02
N ALA A 29 -2.69 6.17 -7.93
CA ALA A 29 -1.29 6.49 -8.19
C ALA A 29 -1.09 6.94 -9.65
N GLU A 30 -1.75 6.26 -10.61
CA GLU A 30 -1.75 6.65 -12.02
C GLU A 30 -2.38 8.04 -12.21
N LEU A 31 -3.60 8.25 -11.70
CA LEU A 31 -4.33 9.51 -11.85
C LEU A 31 -3.60 10.71 -11.21
N THR A 32 -2.87 10.48 -10.12
CA THR A 32 -2.10 11.52 -9.42
C THR A 32 -0.72 11.77 -10.03
N GLY A 33 -0.32 10.92 -10.98
CA GLY A 33 0.97 10.96 -11.66
C GLY A 33 2.14 10.51 -10.78
N LEU A 34 1.91 9.65 -9.78
CA LEU A 34 2.98 9.10 -8.94
C LEU A 34 3.94 8.27 -9.80
N ARG A 35 5.26 8.38 -9.55
CA ARG A 35 6.26 7.65 -10.34
C ARG A 35 6.33 6.16 -9.98
N ALA A 36 6.20 5.85 -8.71
CA ALA A 36 6.27 4.50 -8.17
C ALA A 36 5.67 4.47 -6.76
N LEU A 37 5.22 3.30 -6.34
CA LEU A 37 4.87 3.03 -4.95
C LEU A 37 5.36 1.65 -4.50
N ALA A 38 5.48 1.45 -3.19
CA ALA A 38 5.69 0.16 -2.56
C ALA A 38 4.57 -0.15 -1.57
N PHE A 39 4.01 -1.36 -1.65
CA PHE A 39 3.13 -1.88 -0.62
C PHE A 39 3.95 -2.50 0.51
N CYS A 40 3.64 -2.11 1.74
CA CYS A 40 4.33 -2.51 2.97
C CYS A 40 3.32 -3.07 3.97
N ASP A 41 2.50 -4.02 3.52
CA ASP A 41 1.46 -4.57 4.38
C ASP A 41 2.02 -5.20 5.66
N HIS A 42 1.24 -5.11 6.74
CA HIS A 42 1.55 -5.77 8.00
C HIS A 42 1.61 -7.28 7.79
N CYS A 43 2.80 -7.84 8.00
CA CYS A 43 2.99 -9.28 8.12
C CYS A 43 3.31 -9.57 9.59
N GLU A 44 2.30 -9.98 10.35
CA GLU A 44 2.45 -10.35 11.75
C GLU A 44 3.09 -11.74 11.87
N ILE A 45 4.37 -11.84 11.52
CA ILE A 45 5.13 -13.11 11.60
C ILE A 45 5.32 -13.54 13.06
N ASP A 46 5.49 -12.57 13.97
CA ASP A 46 5.72 -12.82 15.40
C ASP A 46 4.43 -12.74 16.25
N SER A 47 3.31 -12.26 15.68
CA SER A 47 2.00 -12.28 16.33
C SER A 47 1.23 -13.53 15.92
N PHE A 48 1.76 -14.71 16.29
CA PHE A 48 0.94 -15.91 16.29
C PHE A 48 -0.13 -15.74 17.38
N TYR A 49 -1.37 -15.43 16.98
CA TYR A 49 -2.51 -15.54 17.89
C TYR A 49 -2.66 -17.02 18.25
N GLN A 50 -2.26 -17.40 19.47
CA GLN A 50 -2.67 -18.66 20.07
C GLN A 50 -4.16 -18.53 20.42
N ASP A 51 -5.00 -19.30 19.73
CA ASP A 51 -6.31 -19.69 20.26
C ASP A 51 -6.13 -20.69 21.42
#